data_AF-M3G9V6-F1
#
_entry.id   AF-M3G9V6-F1
#
_cell.length_a   1.000
_cell.length_b   1.000
_cell.length_c   1.000
_cell.angle_alpha   90.00
_cell.angle_beta   90.00
_cell.angle_gamma   90.00
#
_symmetry.space_group_name_H-M   'P 1'
#
loop_
_entity.id
_entity.type
_entity.pdbx_description
1 polymer ?
#
loop_
_entity_poly.entity_id
_entity_poly.type
_entity_poly.pdbx_seq_one_letter_code
_entity_poly.pdbx_strand_id
1 'polypeptide(L)'
;VGVNNYVNKVLGMQKNIWLVGDETVPGGGMRSVSNPKSTTVMSPGPNTYHGDLWDFEDNEAHTNSLVLSHWFYTLSKGKLGFNDYECTYNVSGIGIEKAERIAYVALLFLSSTSGYTSARTYAIIAAKLLYGLFSSEVKSTIDAWDAVAVPAETTSRGGQGMVRPRHYIASVKLSNVTNDSGNDCGYKDNSYLLPTVLRGVTYNMVLLSQGSASNPSKVHKWRVWIDFNQNGSFESSEMVVQDTVNSSFGGTLQKSIKIPTNALTGYAKMRVSMKAAQSGEAYQGSSESFVEGEVEDYIVSILDFSL
;
A
#
# COMPACT_ATOMS: atom_id res chain seq x y z
N VAL A 1 17.55 -4.02 17.35
CA VAL A 1 18.13 -3.63 16.05
C VAL A 1 19.05 -2.43 16.17
N GLY A 2 18.55 -1.21 16.47
CA GLY A 2 19.36 0.02 16.46
C GLY A 2 20.62 -0.01 17.35
N VAL A 3 20.53 -0.56 18.57
CA VAL A 3 21.70 -0.69 19.47
C VAL A 3 22.79 -1.57 18.85
N ASN A 4 22.44 -2.77 18.38
CA ASN A 4 23.41 -3.66 17.73
C ASN A 4 23.96 -3.05 16.43
N ASN A 5 23.12 -2.34 15.67
CA ASN A 5 23.57 -1.64 14.46
C ASN A 5 24.59 -0.54 14.77
N TYR A 6 24.32 0.29 15.78
CA TYR A 6 25.25 1.33 16.26
C TYR A 6 26.57 0.72 16.72
N VAL A 7 26.51 -0.32 17.54
CA VAL A 7 27.70 -0.99 18.07
C VAL A 7 28.53 -1.63 16.96
N ASN A 8 27.91 -2.27 15.96
CA ASN A 8 28.61 -2.78 14.79
C ASN A 8 29.31 -1.66 14.02
N LYS A 9 28.63 -0.51 13.83
CA LYS A 9 29.17 0.63 13.08
C LYS A 9 30.30 1.35 13.81
N VAL A 10 30.16 1.60 15.10
CA VAL A 10 31.08 2.45 15.89
C VAL A 10 32.22 1.65 16.50
N LEU A 11 31.96 0.43 16.94
CA LEU A 11 32.95 -0.42 17.62
C LEU A 11 33.48 -1.56 16.74
N GLY A 12 33.05 -1.66 15.48
CA GLY A 12 33.51 -2.69 14.54
C GLY A 12 33.08 -4.11 14.92
N MET A 13 32.07 -4.24 15.79
CA MET A 13 31.55 -5.54 16.20
C MET A 13 30.75 -6.21 15.07
N GLN A 14 30.51 -7.52 15.23
CA GLN A 14 29.76 -8.35 14.27
C GLN A 14 28.52 -8.96 14.93
N LYS A 15 27.74 -8.14 15.64
CA LYS A 15 26.50 -8.58 16.30
C LYS A 15 25.42 -8.89 15.28
N ASN A 16 24.58 -9.88 15.56
CA ASN A 16 23.37 -10.08 14.78
C ASN A 16 22.37 -8.97 15.11
N ILE A 17 21.96 -8.20 14.10
CA ILE A 17 21.01 -7.09 14.27
C ILE A 17 19.56 -7.54 14.13
N TRP A 18 19.32 -8.77 13.64
CA TRP A 18 18.00 -9.32 13.32
C TRP A 18 17.49 -10.37 14.31
N LEU A 19 18.32 -10.78 15.27
CA LEU A 19 17.90 -11.56 16.43
C LEU A 19 17.91 -10.66 17.66
N VAL A 20 16.93 -10.86 18.54
CA VAL A 20 16.79 -10.12 19.79
C VAL A 20 17.22 -11.03 20.93
N GLY A 21 18.23 -10.63 21.71
CA GLY A 21 18.69 -11.37 22.89
C GLY A 21 19.44 -12.66 22.59
N ASP A 22 19.99 -12.82 21.38
CA ASP A 22 20.81 -13.99 20.98
C ASP A 22 22.12 -14.10 21.75
N GLU A 23 22.64 -12.99 22.28
CA GLU A 23 23.82 -12.98 23.15
C GLU A 23 23.57 -13.59 24.54
N THR A 24 22.30 -13.64 24.97
CA THR A 24 21.90 -14.11 26.32
C THR A 24 21.04 -15.37 26.29
N VAL A 25 20.42 -15.70 25.15
CA VAL A 25 19.56 -16.87 24.97
C VAL A 25 20.17 -17.80 23.91
N PRO A 26 20.86 -18.87 24.35
CA PRO A 26 21.44 -19.87 23.45
C PRO A 26 20.37 -20.51 22.56
N GLY A 27 20.71 -20.79 21.30
CA GLY A 27 19.83 -21.53 20.38
C GLY A 27 19.00 -20.69 19.42
N GLY A 28 19.18 -19.37 19.35
CA GLY A 28 18.54 -18.51 18.34
C GLY A 28 18.05 -17.15 18.83
N GLY A 29 18.21 -16.84 20.12
CA GLY A 29 17.71 -15.61 20.72
C GLY A 29 16.25 -15.70 21.16
N MET A 30 15.76 -14.61 21.76
CA MET A 30 14.38 -14.51 22.24
C MET A 30 13.39 -14.39 21.09
N ARG A 31 13.69 -13.55 20.10
CA ARG A 31 12.80 -13.24 18.98
C ARG A 31 13.61 -13.02 17.70
N SER A 32 12.96 -13.23 16.56
CA SER A 32 13.54 -12.94 15.24
C SER A 32 12.77 -11.82 14.56
N VAL A 33 13.49 -10.77 14.17
CA VAL A 33 12.96 -9.62 13.43
C VAL A 33 12.77 -9.99 11.95
N SER A 34 13.67 -10.80 11.40
CA SER A 34 13.65 -11.23 9.99
C SER A 34 12.66 -12.36 9.71
N ASN A 35 12.36 -13.18 10.72
CA ASN A 35 11.40 -14.28 10.65
C ASN A 35 10.67 -14.47 12.00
N PRO A 36 9.68 -13.62 12.34
CA PRO A 36 8.96 -13.68 13.61
C PRO A 36 8.35 -15.04 13.95
N LYS A 37 7.89 -15.79 12.93
CA LYS A 37 7.28 -17.12 13.10
C LYS A 37 8.29 -18.26 13.33
N SER A 38 9.58 -17.94 13.38
CA SER A 38 10.63 -18.96 13.53
C SER A 38 10.47 -19.75 14.82
N THR A 39 10.38 -21.08 14.74
CA THR A 39 10.33 -21.96 15.91
C THR A 39 11.69 -22.18 16.57
N THR A 40 12.77 -21.60 16.02
CA THR A 40 14.11 -21.68 16.62
C THR A 40 14.36 -20.58 17.65
N VAL A 41 13.47 -19.58 17.78
CA VAL A 41 13.56 -18.57 18.83
C VAL A 41 12.66 -18.93 20.01
N MET A 42 12.99 -18.40 21.20
CA MET A 42 12.24 -18.71 22.43
C MET A 42 10.78 -18.25 22.39
N SER A 43 10.49 -17.13 21.72
CA SER A 43 9.16 -16.52 21.65
C SER A 43 8.83 -16.14 20.21
N PRO A 44 8.33 -17.09 19.39
CA PRO A 44 7.79 -16.79 18.07
C PRO A 44 6.58 -15.86 18.16
N GLY A 45 6.28 -15.14 17.09
CA GLY A 45 5.13 -14.26 17.04
C GLY A 45 4.75 -13.80 15.64
N PRO A 46 3.83 -12.85 15.51
CA PRO A 46 3.23 -12.46 14.26
C PRO A 46 4.20 -11.66 13.39
N ASN A 47 4.14 -11.90 12.08
CA ASN A 47 4.78 -11.07 11.05
C ASN A 47 3.76 -10.28 10.21
N THR A 48 2.47 -10.57 10.40
CA THR A 48 1.33 -9.97 9.71
C THR A 48 0.38 -9.40 10.75
N TYR A 49 -0.09 -8.16 10.54
CA TYR A 49 -1.06 -7.50 11.40
C TYR A 49 -2.36 -8.31 11.46
N HIS A 50 -2.80 -8.68 12.66
CA HIS A 50 -3.96 -9.55 12.90
C HIS A 50 -3.90 -10.90 12.14
N GLY A 51 -2.69 -11.38 11.81
CA GLY A 51 -2.45 -12.68 11.20
C GLY A 51 -2.20 -13.79 12.22
N ASP A 52 -1.54 -14.87 11.79
CA ASP A 52 -1.24 -15.98 12.69
C ASP A 52 -0.26 -15.55 13.79
N LEU A 53 -0.39 -16.19 14.96
CA LEU A 53 0.36 -15.89 16.18
C LEU A 53 0.13 -14.48 16.74
N TRP A 54 -0.81 -13.72 16.19
CA TRP A 54 -1.27 -12.49 16.81
C TRP A 54 -1.95 -12.80 18.15
N ASP A 55 -1.57 -12.07 19.18
CA ASP A 55 -2.21 -12.18 20.49
C ASP A 55 -3.44 -11.26 20.56
N PHE A 56 -4.61 -11.87 20.51
CA PHE A 56 -5.91 -11.19 20.63
C PHE A 56 -6.43 -11.15 22.07
N GLU A 57 -5.87 -11.96 22.98
CA GLU A 57 -6.37 -12.11 24.35
C GLU A 57 -5.86 -10.98 25.23
N ASP A 58 -4.53 -10.84 25.31
CA ASP A 58 -3.88 -9.85 26.16
C ASP A 58 -3.38 -8.63 25.37
N ASN A 59 -3.40 -8.72 24.04
CA ASN A 59 -2.78 -7.74 23.15
C ASN A 59 -1.33 -7.44 23.57
N GLU A 60 -0.58 -8.50 23.90
CA GLU A 60 0.74 -8.40 24.51
C GLU A 60 1.72 -7.69 23.57
N ALA A 61 2.33 -6.61 24.09
CA ALA A 61 3.13 -5.69 23.29
C ALA A 61 4.39 -6.33 22.71
N HIS A 62 5.10 -7.17 23.45
CA HIS A 62 6.31 -7.86 22.98
C HIS A 62 6.03 -8.98 21.95
N THR A 63 4.81 -9.50 21.89
CA THR A 63 4.32 -10.43 20.86
C THR A 63 3.91 -9.63 19.62
N ASN A 64 2.91 -8.77 19.75
CA ASN A 64 2.34 -8.08 18.60
C ASN A 64 3.33 -7.10 17.93
N SER A 65 4.25 -6.48 18.68
CA SER A 65 5.31 -5.61 18.12
C SER A 65 6.26 -6.30 17.15
N LEU A 66 6.24 -7.63 17.05
CA LEU A 66 7.00 -8.34 16.03
C LEU A 66 6.55 -7.99 14.61
N VAL A 67 5.30 -7.54 14.41
CA VAL A 67 4.85 -7.00 13.12
C VAL A 67 5.61 -5.73 12.75
N LEU A 68 5.78 -4.77 13.69
CA LEU A 68 6.58 -3.56 13.46
C LEU A 68 8.08 -3.89 13.26
N SER A 69 8.57 -4.86 14.03
CA SER A 69 9.94 -5.34 13.89
C SER A 69 10.16 -5.92 12.48
N HIS A 70 9.22 -6.74 12.01
CA HIS A 70 9.27 -7.34 10.69
C HIS A 70 9.13 -6.31 9.56
N TRP A 71 8.25 -5.33 9.73
CA TRP A 71 8.15 -4.19 8.81
C TRP A 71 9.51 -3.50 8.65
N PHE A 72 10.19 -3.21 9.75
CA PHE A 72 11.48 -2.55 9.72
C PHE A 72 12.56 -3.38 9.00
N TYR A 73 12.59 -4.70 9.23
CA TYR A 73 13.46 -5.62 8.49
C TYR A 73 13.17 -5.59 6.98
N THR A 74 11.89 -5.73 6.63
CA THR A 74 11.42 -5.78 5.24
C THR A 74 11.74 -4.48 4.50
N LEU A 75 11.53 -3.32 5.11
CA LEU A 75 11.94 -2.02 4.56
C LEU A 75 13.46 -1.92 4.39
N SER A 76 14.22 -2.38 5.39
CA SER A 76 15.68 -2.27 5.40
C SER A 76 16.37 -3.16 4.36
N LYS A 77 15.96 -4.44 4.28
CA LYS A 77 16.66 -5.47 3.50
C LYS A 77 15.94 -5.86 2.22
N GLY A 78 14.66 -5.51 2.10
CA GLY A 78 13.78 -6.05 1.07
C GLY A 78 13.36 -7.48 1.39
N LYS A 79 12.23 -7.89 0.81
CA LYS A 79 11.68 -9.23 0.98
C LYS A 79 10.67 -9.51 -0.14
N LEU A 80 10.78 -10.71 -0.71
CA LEU A 80 9.75 -11.30 -1.57
C LEU A 80 9.02 -12.37 -0.76
N GLY A 81 7.69 -12.40 -0.85
CA GLY A 81 6.90 -13.43 -0.16
C GLY A 81 5.41 -13.18 -0.23
N PHE A 82 4.69 -13.78 0.71
CA PHE A 82 3.29 -13.53 0.96
C PHE A 82 3.05 -13.36 2.47
N ASN A 83 1.96 -12.67 2.84
CA ASN A 83 1.54 -12.51 4.22
C ASN A 83 0.39 -13.49 4.55
N ASP A 84 -0.12 -13.44 5.78
CA ASP A 84 -1.12 -14.40 6.27
C ASP A 84 -2.50 -14.24 5.60
N TYR A 85 -2.69 -13.18 4.81
CA TYR A 85 -3.87 -12.95 3.97
C TYR A 85 -3.66 -13.36 2.51
N GLU A 86 -2.59 -14.13 2.24
CA GLU A 86 -2.17 -14.61 0.91
C GLU A 86 -1.76 -13.48 -0.05
N CYS A 87 -1.53 -12.26 0.46
CA CYS A 87 -1.08 -11.14 -0.34
C CYS A 87 0.38 -11.29 -0.70
N THR A 88 0.68 -11.40 -1.99
CA THR A 88 2.05 -11.40 -2.48
C THR A 88 2.66 -10.01 -2.42
N TYR A 89 3.91 -9.91 -2.00
CA TYR A 89 4.66 -8.66 -1.96
C TYR A 89 6.08 -8.85 -2.45
N ASN A 90 6.65 -7.80 -3.05
CA ASN A 90 8.06 -7.73 -3.44
C ASN A 90 8.63 -6.36 -3.05
N VAL A 91 9.22 -6.29 -1.86
CA VAL A 91 9.75 -5.05 -1.29
C VAL A 91 11.22 -4.90 -1.68
N SER A 92 11.55 -3.77 -2.31
CA SER A 92 12.93 -3.37 -2.55
C SER A 92 13.52 -2.71 -1.30
N GLY A 93 14.58 -3.30 -0.73
CA GLY A 93 15.21 -2.78 0.48
C GLY A 93 15.92 -1.44 0.25
N ILE A 94 15.73 -0.50 1.18
CA ILE A 94 16.34 0.84 1.10
C ILE A 94 17.64 0.98 1.90
N GLY A 95 18.05 -0.10 2.57
CA GLY A 95 19.17 -0.10 3.50
C GLY A 95 18.76 0.39 4.89
N ILE A 96 19.44 -0.15 5.91
CA ILE A 96 19.09 0.09 7.31
C ILE A 96 19.18 1.57 7.70
N GLU A 97 20.17 2.31 7.20
CA GLU A 97 20.35 3.73 7.58
C GLU A 97 19.17 4.60 7.12
N LYS A 98 18.63 4.34 5.92
CA LYS A 98 17.46 5.08 5.43
C LYS A 98 16.19 4.67 6.18
N ALA A 99 16.02 3.37 6.46
CA ALA A 99 14.91 2.85 7.24
C ALA A 99 14.91 3.39 8.68
N GLU A 100 16.08 3.48 9.34
CA GLU A 100 16.23 4.08 10.67
C GLU A 100 15.79 5.54 10.68
N ARG A 101 16.18 6.33 9.67
CA ARG A 101 15.74 7.73 9.55
C ARG A 101 14.23 7.85 9.39
N ILE A 102 13.61 7.00 8.58
CA ILE A 102 12.15 6.98 8.42
C ILE A 102 11.47 6.64 9.74
N ALA A 103 11.89 5.57 10.41
CA ALA A 103 11.32 5.15 11.68
C ALA A 103 11.49 6.23 12.77
N TYR A 104 12.65 6.88 12.84
CA TYR A 104 12.92 7.96 13.78
C TYR A 104 12.06 9.20 13.52
N VAL A 105 11.99 9.67 12.27
CA VAL A 105 11.17 10.84 11.92
C VAL A 105 9.68 10.54 12.12
N ALA A 106 9.22 9.33 11.79
CA ALA A 106 7.84 8.91 12.05
C ALA A 106 7.49 8.95 13.54
N LEU A 107 8.41 8.53 14.41
CA LEU A 107 8.23 8.54 15.86
C LEU A 107 7.95 9.95 16.41
N LEU A 108 8.49 11.00 15.80
CA LEU A 108 8.26 12.39 16.22
C LEU A 108 6.83 12.88 15.98
N PHE A 109 6.06 12.18 15.13
CA PHE A 109 4.65 12.49 14.86
C PHE A 109 3.67 11.62 15.65
N LEU A 110 4.16 10.55 16.30
CA LEU A 110 3.32 9.65 17.08
C LEU A 110 2.99 10.24 18.46
N SER A 111 1.80 9.90 18.95
CA SER A 111 1.31 10.19 20.29
C SER A 111 1.12 8.91 21.11
N SER A 112 0.81 9.05 22.40
CA SER A 112 0.53 7.92 23.29
C SER A 112 -0.69 7.07 22.90
N THR A 113 -1.54 7.56 21.98
CA THR A 113 -2.72 6.84 21.47
C THR A 113 -2.54 6.32 20.05
N SER A 114 -1.35 6.48 19.46
CA SER A 114 -1.11 6.07 18.08
C SER A 114 -1.06 4.55 17.94
N GLY A 115 -1.80 4.03 16.96
CA GLY A 115 -1.81 2.61 16.60
C GLY A 115 -1.01 2.29 15.34
N TYR A 116 -1.16 1.06 14.83
CA TYR A 116 -0.46 0.59 13.62
C TYR A 116 -0.76 1.44 12.38
N THR A 117 -2.03 1.80 12.16
CA THR A 117 -2.45 2.61 11.00
C THR A 117 -1.86 4.01 11.05
N SER A 118 -1.74 4.61 12.25
CA SER A 118 -1.04 5.87 12.47
C SER A 118 0.46 5.74 12.20
N ALA A 119 1.11 4.66 12.68
CA ALA A 119 2.51 4.38 12.40
C ALA A 119 2.79 4.23 10.90
N ARG A 120 1.91 3.54 10.15
CA ARG A 120 1.95 3.46 8.69
C ARG A 120 1.91 4.84 8.06
N THR A 121 0.92 5.63 8.43
CA THR A 121 0.70 6.97 7.88
C THR A 121 1.92 7.86 8.09
N TYR A 122 2.45 7.92 9.33
CA TYR A 122 3.59 8.78 9.64
C TYR A 122 4.92 8.28 9.09
N ALA A 123 5.10 6.96 8.92
CA ALA A 123 6.27 6.42 8.21
C ALA A 123 6.27 6.82 6.73
N ILE A 124 5.13 6.79 6.06
CA ILE A 124 5.01 7.24 4.66
C ILE A 124 5.24 8.76 4.56
N ILE A 125 4.69 9.55 5.49
CA ILE A 125 4.95 11.01 5.57
C ILE A 125 6.44 11.26 5.80
N ALA A 126 7.08 10.55 6.72
CA ALA A 126 8.51 10.67 6.99
C ALA A 126 9.36 10.36 5.75
N ALA A 127 9.04 9.31 5.00
CA ALA A 127 9.71 8.99 3.75
C ALA A 127 9.56 10.12 2.71
N LYS A 128 8.34 10.67 2.56
CA LYS A 128 8.06 11.80 1.67
C LYS A 128 8.86 13.05 2.06
N LEU A 129 8.97 13.35 3.35
CA LEU A 129 9.74 14.49 3.88
C LEU A 129 11.25 14.33 3.67
N LEU A 130 11.77 13.12 3.87
CA LEU A 130 13.21 12.85 3.80
C LEU A 130 13.74 12.69 2.38
N TYR A 131 12.94 12.14 1.47
CA TYR A 131 13.42 11.69 0.16
C TYR A 131 12.62 12.24 -1.03
N GLY A 132 11.51 12.95 -0.78
CA GLY A 132 10.63 13.51 -1.80
C GLY A 132 9.41 12.64 -2.09
N LEU A 133 8.32 13.27 -2.56
CA LEU A 133 6.99 12.66 -2.72
C LEU A 133 6.98 11.42 -3.64
N PHE A 134 7.79 11.44 -4.69
CA PHE A 134 7.79 10.46 -5.78
C PHE A 134 9.04 9.57 -5.77
N SER A 135 9.69 9.46 -4.61
CA SER A 135 10.96 8.72 -4.48
C SER A 135 10.72 7.20 -4.37
N SER A 136 11.75 6.41 -4.70
CA SER A 136 11.71 4.97 -4.52
C SER A 136 11.64 4.56 -3.04
N GLU A 137 12.13 5.40 -2.12
CA GLU A 137 11.97 5.18 -0.68
C GLU A 137 10.52 5.28 -0.23
N VAL A 138 9.72 6.20 -0.81
CA VAL A 138 8.28 6.26 -0.54
C VAL A 138 7.60 4.98 -1.00
N LYS A 139 7.90 4.52 -2.23
CA LYS A 139 7.42 3.25 -2.76
C LYS A 139 7.76 2.09 -1.83
N SER A 140 9.04 1.90 -1.50
CA SER A 140 9.48 0.81 -0.62
C SER A 140 8.86 0.88 0.78
N THR A 141 8.60 2.08 1.30
CA THR A 141 7.93 2.26 2.59
C THR A 141 6.48 1.79 2.53
N ILE A 142 5.74 2.15 1.48
CA ILE A 142 4.38 1.67 1.23
C ILE A 142 4.38 0.15 1.08
N ASP A 143 5.23 -0.39 0.21
CA ASP A 143 5.33 -1.83 -0.05
C ASP A 143 5.68 -2.63 1.21
N ALA A 144 6.54 -2.09 2.09
CA ALA A 144 6.88 -2.73 3.36
C ALA A 144 5.69 -2.78 4.33
N TRP A 145 4.84 -1.75 4.36
CA TRP A 145 3.62 -1.75 5.18
C TRP A 145 2.54 -2.68 4.62
N ASP A 146 2.42 -2.76 3.29
CA ASP A 146 1.54 -3.72 2.62
C ASP A 146 1.99 -5.16 2.92
N ALA A 147 3.30 -5.41 2.94
CA ALA A 147 3.87 -6.73 3.23
C ALA A 147 3.52 -7.26 4.64
N VAL A 148 3.33 -6.37 5.62
CA VAL A 148 2.90 -6.73 6.99
C VAL A 148 1.39 -6.56 7.21
N ALA A 149 0.62 -6.29 6.15
CA ALA A 149 -0.83 -6.13 6.16
C ALA A 149 -1.38 -5.10 7.15
N VAL A 150 -0.66 -4.00 7.39
CA VAL A 150 -1.24 -2.89 8.15
C VAL A 150 -2.04 -2.04 7.17
N PRO A 151 -3.36 -1.84 7.34
CA PRO A 151 -4.18 -1.16 6.34
C PRO A 151 -3.80 0.33 6.22
N ALA A 152 -4.02 0.92 5.04
CA ALA A 152 -4.00 2.36 4.89
C ALA A 152 -5.21 3.01 5.58
N GLU A 153 -5.07 4.25 6.04
CA GLU A 153 -6.18 5.10 6.51
C GLU A 153 -7.08 5.49 5.30
N THR A 154 -7.97 4.59 4.90
CA THR A 154 -8.95 4.82 3.82
C THR A 154 -10.25 4.08 4.09
N THR A 155 -11.36 4.67 3.67
CA THR A 155 -12.68 4.03 3.68
C THR A 155 -12.99 3.31 2.37
N SER A 156 -12.17 3.53 1.32
CA SER A 156 -12.36 2.93 0.01
C SER A 156 -11.34 1.83 -0.25
N ARG A 157 -11.84 0.60 -0.42
CA ARG A 157 -11.01 -0.59 -0.61
C ARG A 157 -11.82 -1.79 -1.11
N GLY A 158 -11.17 -2.66 -1.85
CA GLY A 158 -11.62 -4.04 -2.04
C GLY A 158 -11.03 -4.99 -0.99
N GLY A 159 -11.27 -6.29 -1.15
CA GLY A 159 -10.69 -7.34 -0.32
C GLY A 159 -11.16 -7.28 1.14
N GLN A 160 -12.33 -7.87 1.44
CA GLN A 160 -12.85 -7.88 2.81
C GLN A 160 -11.83 -8.48 3.78
N GLY A 161 -11.57 -7.80 4.90
CA GLY A 161 -10.63 -8.29 5.92
C GLY A 161 -9.17 -8.34 5.49
N MET A 162 -8.79 -7.58 4.45
CA MET A 162 -7.43 -7.56 3.87
C MET A 162 -7.05 -8.84 3.12
N VAL A 163 -8.03 -9.72 2.90
CA VAL A 163 -7.87 -10.94 2.11
C VAL A 163 -7.70 -10.60 0.63
N ARG A 164 -6.78 -11.33 -0.01
CA ARG A 164 -6.55 -11.27 -1.44
C ARG A 164 -7.83 -11.51 -2.25
N PRO A 165 -8.39 -10.48 -2.94
CA PRO A 165 -9.58 -10.65 -3.76
C PRO A 165 -9.26 -11.50 -5.00
N ARG A 166 -10.28 -12.14 -5.58
CA ARG A 166 -10.13 -12.91 -6.83
C ARG A 166 -10.19 -12.02 -8.06
N HIS A 167 -10.83 -10.87 -7.93
CA HIS A 167 -10.98 -9.87 -8.98
C HIS A 167 -10.22 -8.61 -8.58
N TYR A 168 -9.38 -8.09 -9.45
CA TYR A 168 -8.43 -7.03 -9.11
C TYR A 168 -8.06 -6.17 -10.32
N ILE A 169 -7.45 -5.02 -10.06
CA ILE A 169 -6.92 -4.09 -11.08
C ILE A 169 -5.56 -4.63 -11.49
N ALA A 170 -5.40 -4.99 -12.77
CA ALA A 170 -4.13 -5.54 -13.24
C ALA A 170 -3.22 -4.46 -13.83
N SER A 171 -3.79 -3.39 -14.39
CA SER A 171 -3.02 -2.27 -14.90
C SER A 171 -3.84 -0.99 -15.01
N VAL A 172 -3.21 0.15 -14.72
CA VAL A 172 -3.74 1.50 -14.97
C VAL A 172 -2.74 2.28 -15.82
N LYS A 173 -3.20 2.82 -16.94
CA LYS A 173 -2.41 3.71 -17.79
C LYS A 173 -3.10 5.06 -17.97
N LEU A 174 -2.36 6.12 -17.65
CA LEU A 174 -2.73 7.50 -17.91
C LEU A 174 -1.50 8.29 -18.33
N SER A 175 -1.58 8.93 -19.49
CA SER A 175 -0.50 9.78 -20.03
C SER A 175 0.85 9.04 -20.09
N ASN A 176 1.87 9.55 -19.40
CA ASN A 176 3.23 9.03 -19.34
C ASN A 176 3.43 7.86 -18.35
N VAL A 177 2.39 7.45 -17.62
CA VAL A 177 2.48 6.39 -16.61
C VAL A 177 1.64 5.19 -17.01
N THR A 178 2.27 4.01 -16.93
CA THR A 178 1.62 2.69 -16.88
C THR A 178 2.02 2.06 -15.56
N ASN A 179 1.05 1.59 -14.78
CA ASN A 179 1.28 0.87 -13.54
C ASN A 179 0.66 -0.52 -13.64
N ASP A 180 1.51 -1.54 -13.73
CA ASP A 180 1.10 -2.96 -13.71
C ASP A 180 1.17 -3.48 -12.26
N SER A 181 0.24 -3.00 -11.43
CA SER A 181 0.13 -3.29 -9.98
C SER A 181 -0.16 -4.75 -9.70
N GLY A 182 -1.10 -5.34 -10.43
CA GLY A 182 -1.60 -6.67 -10.12
C GLY A 182 -2.45 -6.66 -8.85
N ASN A 183 -2.49 -7.79 -8.14
CA ASN A 183 -3.39 -7.95 -7.00
C ASN A 183 -2.71 -7.50 -5.70
N ASP A 184 -3.02 -6.30 -5.23
CA ASP A 184 -2.48 -5.68 -4.02
C ASP A 184 -3.42 -5.83 -2.80
N CYS A 185 -4.21 -6.91 -2.77
CA CYS A 185 -5.12 -7.20 -1.67
C CYS A 185 -6.18 -6.13 -1.41
N GLY A 186 -6.64 -5.53 -2.50
CA GLY A 186 -7.82 -4.70 -2.54
C GLY A 186 -7.56 -3.22 -2.31
N TYR A 187 -6.35 -2.82 -1.90
CA TYR A 187 -5.96 -1.42 -1.91
C TYR A 187 -4.47 -1.21 -2.19
N LYS A 188 -4.16 -0.30 -3.12
CA LYS A 188 -2.79 0.17 -3.33
C LYS A 188 -2.67 1.70 -3.29
N ASP A 189 -1.74 2.18 -2.47
CA ASP A 189 -1.29 3.58 -2.54
C ASP A 189 -0.16 3.69 -3.58
N ASN A 190 -0.48 4.24 -4.74
CA ASN A 190 0.44 4.54 -5.83
C ASN A 190 0.78 6.05 -5.88
N SER A 191 0.67 6.79 -4.77
CA SER A 191 0.93 8.24 -4.71
C SER A 191 2.37 8.65 -5.01
N TYR A 192 3.29 7.69 -5.13
CA TYR A 192 4.66 7.90 -5.60
C TYR A 192 4.78 7.94 -7.14
N LEU A 193 3.74 7.54 -7.88
CA LEU A 193 3.67 7.66 -9.33
C LEU A 193 3.03 9.00 -9.74
N LEU A 194 3.49 9.55 -10.87
CA LEU A 194 3.11 10.90 -11.31
C LEU A 194 2.69 10.98 -12.79
N PRO A 195 1.47 10.54 -13.15
CA PRO A 195 0.87 10.88 -14.43
C PRO A 195 0.80 12.40 -14.59
N THR A 196 1.25 12.92 -15.73
CA THR A 196 1.25 14.35 -16.05
C THR A 196 0.24 14.65 -17.14
N VAL A 197 -0.67 15.58 -16.89
CA VAL A 197 -1.74 15.96 -17.81
C VAL A 197 -1.84 17.48 -17.94
N LEU A 198 -2.36 17.95 -19.07
CA LEU A 198 -2.61 19.36 -19.32
C LEU A 198 -4.10 19.65 -19.22
N ARG A 199 -4.48 20.72 -18.53
CA ARG A 199 -5.89 21.13 -18.47
C ARG A 199 -6.42 21.49 -19.86
N GLY A 200 -7.67 21.14 -20.13
CA GLY A 200 -8.32 21.31 -21.43
C GLY A 200 -8.01 20.22 -22.47
N VAL A 201 -7.05 19.33 -22.21
CA VAL A 201 -6.64 18.26 -23.13
C VAL A 201 -7.40 16.96 -22.84
N THR A 202 -7.64 16.19 -23.90
CA THR A 202 -8.24 14.84 -23.82
C THR A 202 -7.15 13.78 -23.85
N TYR A 203 -7.22 12.83 -22.92
CA TYR A 203 -6.30 11.69 -22.81
C TYR A 203 -7.05 10.38 -23.00
N ASN A 204 -6.38 9.36 -23.54
CA ASN A 204 -6.86 7.99 -23.50
C ASN A 204 -6.36 7.31 -22.22
N MET A 205 -7.28 6.93 -21.35
CA MET A 205 -7.00 6.11 -20.18
C MET A 205 -7.25 4.64 -20.51
N VAL A 206 -6.32 3.76 -20.14
CA VAL A 206 -6.46 2.31 -20.32
C VAL A 206 -6.49 1.65 -18.95
N LEU A 207 -7.54 0.88 -18.69
CA LEU A 207 -7.77 0.16 -17.43
C LEU A 207 -7.88 -1.33 -17.74
N LEU A 208 -7.08 -2.14 -17.06
CA LEU A 208 -7.12 -3.60 -17.20
C LEU A 208 -7.54 -4.20 -15.86
N SER A 209 -8.52 -5.10 -15.89
CA SER A 209 -8.85 -5.95 -14.75
C SER A 209 -8.62 -7.40 -15.10
N GLN A 210 -8.33 -8.18 -14.07
CA GLN A 210 -8.35 -9.64 -14.14
C GLN A 210 -9.27 -10.19 -13.06
N GLY A 211 -9.75 -11.41 -13.29
CA GLY A 211 -10.62 -12.11 -12.37
C GLY A 211 -10.69 -13.60 -12.68
N SER A 212 -11.47 -14.31 -11.87
CA SER A 212 -11.75 -15.72 -12.06
C SER A 212 -13.25 -15.95 -12.29
N ALA A 213 -13.60 -17.12 -12.82
CA ALA A 213 -14.99 -17.55 -12.85
C ALA A 213 -15.62 -17.50 -11.44
N SER A 214 -16.88 -17.07 -11.37
CA SER A 214 -17.64 -16.94 -10.13
C SER A 214 -19.09 -17.39 -10.34
N ASN A 215 -19.73 -17.87 -9.28
CA ASN A 215 -21.15 -18.22 -9.26
C ASN A 215 -21.80 -17.61 -8.00
N PRO A 216 -22.73 -16.63 -8.13
CA PRO A 216 -23.22 -16.04 -9.37
C PRO A 216 -22.14 -15.30 -10.16
N SER A 217 -22.32 -15.19 -11.47
CA SER A 217 -21.39 -14.50 -12.37
C SER A 217 -21.28 -13.02 -12.01
N LYS A 218 -20.05 -12.51 -12.06
CA LYS A 218 -19.72 -11.11 -11.78
C LYS A 218 -19.28 -10.37 -13.03
N VAL A 219 -19.53 -9.06 -13.03
CA VAL A 219 -18.97 -8.07 -13.96
C VAL A 219 -18.05 -7.14 -13.20
N HIS A 220 -17.10 -6.50 -13.89
CA HIS A 220 -16.19 -5.54 -13.26
C HIS A 220 -16.69 -4.12 -13.52
N LYS A 221 -17.20 -3.48 -12.46
CA LYS A 221 -17.70 -2.11 -12.49
C LYS A 221 -16.58 -1.15 -12.13
N TRP A 222 -16.28 -0.23 -13.02
CA TRP A 222 -15.19 0.73 -12.87
C TRP A 222 -15.73 2.12 -12.60
N ARG A 223 -15.09 2.82 -11.67
CA ARG A 223 -15.19 4.27 -11.54
C ARG A 223 -13.81 4.87 -11.30
N VAL A 224 -13.57 6.03 -11.90
CA VAL A 224 -12.35 6.81 -11.71
C VAL A 224 -12.72 8.25 -11.41
N TRP A 225 -12.09 8.83 -10.39
CA TRP A 225 -12.24 10.24 -10.01
C TRP A 225 -10.89 10.94 -10.02
N ILE A 226 -10.88 12.22 -10.37
CA ILE A 226 -9.73 13.11 -10.22
C ILE A 226 -10.20 14.36 -9.46
N ASP A 227 -9.63 14.60 -8.29
CA ASP A 227 -9.90 15.76 -7.42
C ASP A 227 -9.38 17.05 -8.08
N PHE A 228 -10.14 17.59 -9.03
CA PHE A 228 -9.74 18.70 -9.88
C PHE A 228 -9.73 20.03 -9.13
N ASN A 229 -10.51 20.13 -8.06
CA ASN A 229 -10.57 21.31 -7.20
C ASN A 229 -9.61 21.23 -5.99
N GLN A 230 -8.90 20.11 -5.83
CA GLN A 230 -7.90 19.84 -4.79
C GLN A 230 -8.45 20.01 -3.36
N ASN A 231 -9.73 19.70 -3.13
CA ASN A 231 -10.39 19.85 -1.84
C ASN A 231 -10.27 18.60 -0.94
N GLY A 232 -9.69 17.51 -1.46
CA GLY A 232 -9.47 16.26 -0.76
C GLY A 232 -10.66 15.30 -0.76
N SER A 233 -11.76 15.65 -1.44
CA SER A 233 -12.95 14.83 -1.65
C SER A 233 -13.11 14.46 -3.13
N PHE A 234 -13.98 13.50 -3.41
CA PHE A 234 -14.29 13.09 -4.79
C PHE A 234 -15.77 13.30 -5.07
N GLU A 235 -16.10 14.37 -5.79
CA GLU A 235 -17.48 14.68 -6.16
C GLU A 235 -17.94 13.97 -7.44
N SER A 236 -19.25 13.99 -7.70
CA SER A 236 -19.81 13.46 -8.95
C SER A 236 -19.32 14.20 -10.20
N SER A 237 -19.01 15.49 -10.08
CA SER A 237 -18.41 16.31 -11.15
C SER A 237 -16.97 15.94 -11.49
N GLU A 238 -16.32 15.17 -10.63
CA GLU A 238 -14.92 14.77 -10.73
C GLU A 238 -14.75 13.34 -11.24
N MET A 239 -15.86 12.62 -11.42
CA MET A 239 -15.86 11.29 -12.00
C MET A 239 -15.58 11.35 -13.50
N VAL A 240 -14.42 10.83 -13.90
CA VAL A 240 -13.95 10.83 -15.30
C VAL A 240 -14.26 9.52 -16.03
N VAL A 241 -14.49 8.43 -15.29
CA VAL A 241 -14.88 7.12 -15.85
C VAL A 241 -16.00 6.52 -15.02
N GLN A 242 -17.01 5.98 -15.69
CA GLN A 242 -17.94 4.99 -15.17
C GLN A 242 -18.27 4.02 -16.30
N ASP A 243 -17.86 2.76 -16.16
CA ASP A 243 -18.11 1.74 -17.19
C ASP A 243 -18.02 0.31 -16.63
N THR A 244 -18.46 -0.68 -17.40
CA THR A 244 -18.47 -2.10 -16.98
C THR A 244 -17.77 -2.99 -17.99
N VAL A 245 -16.91 -3.88 -17.50
CA VAL A 245 -16.47 -5.07 -18.25
C VAL A 245 -17.42 -6.22 -17.95
N ASN A 246 -18.17 -6.66 -18.97
CA ASN A 246 -19.17 -7.74 -18.85
C ASN A 246 -18.53 -9.14 -18.87
N SER A 247 -17.53 -9.37 -18.02
CA SER A 247 -16.81 -10.64 -17.91
C SER A 247 -16.26 -10.82 -16.51
N SER A 248 -16.44 -12.00 -15.91
CA SER A 248 -15.83 -12.35 -14.62
C SER A 248 -14.32 -12.55 -14.70
N PHE A 249 -13.77 -12.81 -15.89
CA PHE A 249 -12.33 -12.92 -16.11
C PHE A 249 -11.64 -11.56 -16.23
N GLY A 250 -12.41 -10.47 -16.25
CA GLY A 250 -11.92 -9.13 -16.52
C GLY A 250 -11.70 -8.86 -18.00
N GLY A 251 -10.92 -7.83 -18.28
CA GLY A 251 -10.74 -7.26 -19.60
C GLY A 251 -10.27 -5.81 -19.55
N THR A 252 -10.07 -5.24 -20.75
CA THR A 252 -9.53 -3.90 -20.95
C THR A 252 -10.66 -2.90 -21.25
N LEU A 253 -10.66 -1.77 -20.55
CA LEU A 253 -11.42 -0.58 -20.90
C LEU A 253 -10.48 0.49 -21.45
N GLN A 254 -10.92 1.16 -22.52
CA GLN A 254 -10.27 2.36 -23.04
C GLN A 254 -11.26 3.50 -23.00
N LYS A 255 -10.92 4.59 -22.31
CA LYS A 255 -11.82 5.72 -22.10
C LYS A 255 -11.10 7.02 -22.41
N SER A 256 -11.71 7.83 -23.28
CA SER A 256 -11.32 9.21 -23.48
C SER A 256 -11.77 10.05 -22.28
N ILE A 257 -10.82 10.63 -21.56
CA ILE A 257 -11.07 11.54 -20.44
C ILE A 257 -10.62 12.95 -20.81
N LYS A 258 -11.47 13.95 -20.56
CA LYS A 258 -11.14 15.36 -20.79
C LYS A 258 -10.77 15.99 -19.45
N ILE A 259 -9.57 16.56 -19.34
CA ILE A 259 -9.20 17.35 -18.17
C ILE A 259 -9.93 18.71 -18.27
N PRO A 260 -10.74 19.11 -17.28
CA PRO A 260 -11.48 20.38 -17.32
C PRO A 260 -10.53 21.59 -17.45
N THR A 261 -10.94 22.61 -18.19
CA THR A 261 -10.15 23.84 -18.35
C THR A 261 -10.05 24.66 -17.06
N ASN A 262 -10.96 24.43 -16.12
CA ASN A 262 -10.99 25.04 -14.79
C ASN A 262 -10.34 24.17 -13.70
N ALA A 263 -9.74 23.03 -14.04
CA ALA A 263 -8.99 22.23 -13.08
C ALA A 263 -7.82 23.07 -12.51
N LEU A 264 -7.59 22.96 -11.20
CA LEU A 264 -6.46 23.61 -10.55
C LEU A 264 -5.16 22.94 -10.99
N THR A 265 -4.16 23.76 -11.31
CA THR A 265 -2.79 23.28 -11.57
C THR A 265 -2.14 22.77 -10.29
N GLY A 266 -1.18 21.85 -10.41
CA GLY A 266 -0.50 21.22 -9.28
C GLY A 266 -0.89 19.76 -9.11
N TYR A 267 -0.84 19.26 -7.88
CA TYR A 267 -1.07 17.85 -7.58
C TYR A 267 -2.54 17.60 -7.20
N ALA A 268 -3.22 16.80 -8.00
CA ALA A 268 -4.57 16.31 -7.73
C ALA A 268 -4.53 14.83 -7.34
N LYS A 269 -5.38 14.41 -6.40
CA LYS A 269 -5.57 12.98 -6.12
C LYS A 269 -6.40 12.35 -7.23
N MET A 270 -6.05 11.13 -7.62
CA MET A 270 -6.88 10.31 -8.50
C MET A 270 -7.16 8.98 -7.81
N ARG A 271 -8.41 8.54 -7.85
CA ARG A 271 -8.83 7.23 -7.36
C ARG A 271 -9.36 6.38 -8.49
N VAL A 272 -8.79 5.20 -8.67
CA VAL A 272 -9.25 4.17 -9.59
C VAL A 272 -9.88 3.06 -8.76
N SER A 273 -11.16 2.79 -9.00
CA SER A 273 -11.88 1.76 -8.26
C SER A 273 -12.51 0.76 -9.23
N MET A 274 -12.31 -0.52 -8.93
CA MET A 274 -12.94 -1.63 -9.65
C MET A 274 -13.63 -2.54 -8.65
N LYS A 275 -14.95 -2.71 -8.78
CA LYS A 275 -15.74 -3.63 -7.95
C LYS A 275 -16.25 -4.79 -8.81
N ALA A 276 -15.99 -6.01 -8.37
CA ALA A 276 -16.61 -7.19 -8.97
C ALA A 276 -17.96 -7.48 -8.31
N ALA A 277 -19.01 -7.24 -9.08
CA ALA A 277 -20.39 -7.20 -8.62
C ALA A 277 -21.30 -7.97 -9.58
N GLN A 278 -22.48 -8.37 -9.12
CA GLN A 278 -23.50 -8.86 -10.05
C GLN A 278 -23.98 -7.72 -10.96
N SER A 279 -24.47 -8.04 -12.16
CA SER A 279 -24.85 -7.03 -13.16
C SER A 279 -25.83 -5.98 -12.62
N GLY A 280 -26.83 -6.41 -11.84
CA GLY A 280 -27.85 -5.53 -11.25
C GLY A 280 -27.42 -4.73 -10.01
N GLU A 281 -26.24 -4.98 -9.45
CA GLU A 281 -25.74 -4.22 -8.30
C GLU A 281 -25.25 -2.82 -8.72
N ALA A 282 -25.30 -1.86 -7.80
CA ALA A 282 -24.85 -0.50 -8.05
C ALA A 282 -23.33 -0.41 -8.23
N TYR A 283 -22.89 0.62 -8.97
CA TYR A 283 -21.49 1.02 -8.99
C TYR A 283 -21.06 1.58 -7.63
N GLN A 284 -19.83 1.29 -7.25
CA GLN A 284 -19.25 1.65 -5.97
C GLN A 284 -19.05 3.15 -5.79
N GLY A 285 -19.28 3.68 -4.59
CA GLY A 285 -18.95 5.06 -4.24
C GLY A 285 -17.45 5.31 -4.16
N SER A 286 -17.05 6.58 -4.14
CA SER A 286 -15.64 6.98 -3.94
C SER A 286 -15.12 6.64 -2.55
N SER A 287 -16.00 6.43 -1.57
CA SER A 287 -15.69 6.06 -0.17
C SER A 287 -16.42 4.77 0.23
N GLU A 288 -16.30 3.72 -0.58
CA GLU A 288 -16.95 2.42 -0.35
C GLU A 288 -15.94 1.29 -0.19
N SER A 289 -16.19 0.42 0.79
CA SER A 289 -15.52 -0.87 0.94
C SER A 289 -16.36 -2.01 0.38
N PHE A 290 -15.74 -2.94 -0.35
CA PHE A 290 -16.43 -4.08 -0.96
C PHE A 290 -15.59 -5.36 -0.92
N VAL A 291 -16.26 -6.51 -1.06
CA VAL A 291 -15.63 -7.82 -0.86
C VAL A 291 -14.63 -8.17 -1.96
N GLU A 292 -15.01 -7.96 -3.22
CA GLU A 292 -14.24 -8.38 -4.39
C GLU A 292 -13.99 -7.20 -5.32
N GLY A 293 -12.74 -7.01 -5.69
CA GLY A 293 -12.26 -5.86 -6.44
C GLY A 293 -11.09 -5.17 -5.74
N GLU A 294 -10.75 -3.99 -6.21
CA GLU A 294 -9.59 -3.24 -5.75
C GLU A 294 -9.75 -1.72 -5.94
N VAL A 295 -9.03 -0.96 -5.12
CA VAL A 295 -8.95 0.50 -5.20
C VAL A 295 -7.49 0.91 -5.23
N GLU A 296 -7.14 1.79 -6.15
CA GLU A 296 -5.79 2.33 -6.27
C GLU A 296 -5.83 3.86 -6.28
N ASP A 297 -4.99 4.48 -5.45
CA ASP A 297 -4.86 5.93 -5.38
C ASP A 297 -3.55 6.41 -5.99
N TYR A 298 -3.61 7.53 -6.72
CA TYR A 298 -2.50 8.13 -7.47
C TYR A 298 -2.45 9.64 -7.22
N ILE A 299 -1.31 10.26 -7.57
CA ILE A 299 -1.18 11.72 -7.66
C ILE A 299 -0.98 12.11 -9.12
N VAL A 300 -1.84 12.98 -9.64
CA VAL A 300 -1.77 13.49 -11.01
C VAL A 300 -1.19 14.91 -11.00
N SER A 301 -0.17 15.16 -11.82
CA SER A 301 0.37 16.50 -12.06
C SER A 301 -0.43 17.19 -13.16
N ILE A 302 -1.22 18.20 -12.79
CA ILE A 302 -2.02 19.01 -13.72
C ILE A 302 -1.24 20.29 -14.03
N LEU A 303 -0.94 20.49 -15.31
CA LEU A 303 -0.22 21.68 -15.79
C LEU A 303 -1.08 22.50 -16.77
N ASP A 304 -0.63 23.73 -16.99
CA ASP A 304 -1.13 24.58 -18.07
C ASP A 304 -0.49 24.20 -19.40
N PHE A 305 -1.27 24.36 -20.46
CA PHE A 305 -0.72 24.42 -21.80
C PHE A 305 -0.16 25.83 -22.02
N SER A 306 1.18 25.98 -22.00
CA SER A 306 1.85 27.20 -22.45
C SER A 306 2.70 26.89 -23.69
N LEU A 307 2.55 27.70 -24.74
CA LEU A 307 3.44 27.71 -25.91
C LEU A 307 4.72 28.50 -25.61
#